data_AF-A0A5J4PBU1-F1
#
_entry.id   AF-A0A5J4PBU1-F1
#
_cell.length_a   1.000
_cell.length_b   1.000
_cell.length_c   1.000
_cell.angle_alpha   90.00
_cell.angle_beta   90.00
_cell.angle_gamma   90.00
#
_symmetry.space_group_name_H-M   'P 1'
#
loop_
_entity.id
_entity.type
_entity.pdbx_description
1 polymer ?
#
loop_
_entity_poly.entity_id
_entity_poly.type
_entity_poly.pdbx_seq_one_letter_code
_entity_poly.pdbx_strand_id
1 'polypeptide(L)'
;MRDKGIIIKTVTRYIDNNRNKLLKKYKKFETFNEQFHVDENNLLTEMKELASKERIEFKEKEYTISLSLIKTQLKAFISRDVWDMNEYYRVINTINPNVIRPIELLKSGEYEKILG
;
A
#
# COMPACT_ATOMS: atom_id res chain seq x y z
N MET A 1 9.74 -13.38 5.12
CA MET A 1 8.94 -12.37 5.88
C MET A 1 7.83 -11.79 5.01
N ARG A 2 6.63 -12.41 5.05
CA ARG A 2 5.39 -11.97 4.36
C ARG A 2 4.18 -11.99 5.31
N ASP A 3 4.44 -11.92 6.61
CA ASP A 3 3.40 -12.09 7.61
C ASP A 3 2.37 -10.94 7.53
N LYS A 4 1.12 -11.28 7.23
CA LYS A 4 0.05 -10.26 7.14
C LYS A 4 -0.16 -9.56 8.48
N GLY A 5 0.07 -10.25 9.60
CA GLY A 5 -0.02 -9.68 10.94
C GLY A 5 1.01 -8.58 11.17
N ILE A 6 2.26 -8.77 10.71
CA ILE A 6 3.31 -7.75 10.92
C ILE A 6 3.04 -6.49 10.11
N ILE A 7 2.57 -6.64 8.86
CA ILE A 7 2.23 -5.52 7.98
C ILE A 7 1.13 -4.65 8.60
N ILE A 8 0.04 -5.27 9.07
CA ILE A 8 -1.07 -4.55 9.71
C ILE A 8 -0.58 -3.83 10.97
N LYS A 9 0.19 -4.50 11.84
CA LYS A 9 0.72 -3.89 13.07
C LYS A 9 1.62 -2.69 12.78
N THR A 10 2.48 -2.80 11.76
CA THR A 10 3.30 -1.67 11.29
C THR A 10 2.43 -0.50 10.87
N VAL A 11 1.41 -0.74 10.05
CA VAL A 11 0.50 0.31 9.57
C VAL A 11 -0.23 0.97 10.72
N THR A 12 -0.80 0.19 11.65
CA THR A 12 -1.49 0.74 12.84
C THR A 12 -0.58 1.69 13.61
N ARG A 13 0.64 1.27 13.95
CA ARG A 13 1.61 2.11 14.68
C ARG A 13 2.01 3.37 13.90
N TYR A 14 2.20 3.25 12.59
CA TYR A 14 2.55 4.38 11.76
C TYR A 14 1.42 5.41 11.70
N ILE A 15 0.18 4.95 11.51
CA ILE A 15 -1.01 5.80 11.42
C ILE A 15 -1.29 6.52 12.74
N ASP A 16 -1.18 5.84 13.88
CA ASP A 16 -1.42 6.45 15.20
C ASP A 16 -0.58 7.73 15.40
N ASN A 17 0.64 7.74 14.88
CA ASN A 17 1.57 8.86 15.02
C ASN A 17 1.55 9.86 13.86
N ASN A 18 1.06 9.46 12.68
CA ASN A 18 1.23 10.22 11.44
C ASN A 18 -0.08 10.59 10.71
N ARG A 19 -1.24 10.06 11.10
CA ARG A 19 -2.54 10.34 10.44
C ARG A 19 -2.77 11.83 10.17
N ASN A 20 -2.65 12.66 11.20
CA ASN A 20 -2.88 14.11 11.08
C ASN A 20 -1.82 14.80 10.20
N LYS A 21 -0.57 14.32 10.20
CA LYS A 21 0.49 14.84 9.33
C LYS A 21 0.22 14.49 7.87
N LEU A 22 -0.22 13.25 7.61
CA LEU A 22 -0.60 12.79 6.27
C LEU A 22 -1.76 13.60 5.71
N LEU A 23 -2.84 13.80 6.48
CA LEU A 23 -3.99 14.64 6.05
C LEU A 23 -3.62 16.12 5.88
N LYS A 24 -2.64 16.62 6.63
CA LYS A 24 -2.14 17.99 6.45
C LYS A 24 -1.30 18.13 5.18
N LYS A 25 -0.38 17.19 4.94
CA LYS A 25 0.54 17.20 3.79
C LYS A 25 -0.18 16.86 2.48
N TYR A 26 -1.08 15.88 2.50
CA TYR A 26 -1.80 15.38 1.34
C TYR A 26 -3.29 15.64 1.51
N LYS A 27 -3.75 16.78 0.98
CA LYS A 27 -5.16 17.20 1.07
C LYS A 27 -6.11 16.31 0.26
N LYS A 28 -5.59 15.64 -0.76
CA LYS A 28 -6.31 14.68 -1.61
C LYS A 28 -5.55 13.37 -1.64
N PHE A 29 -6.28 12.27 -1.83
CA PHE A 29 -5.66 10.96 -1.95
C PHE A 29 -4.71 10.89 -3.16
N GLU A 30 -5.05 11.51 -4.28
CA GLU A 30 -4.24 11.49 -5.51
C GLU A 30 -2.81 11.96 -5.24
N THR A 31 -2.68 13.05 -4.48
CA THR A 31 -1.37 13.63 -4.12
C THR A 31 -0.59 12.69 -3.21
N PHE A 32 -1.27 12.01 -2.27
CA PHE A 32 -0.65 10.93 -1.50
C PHE A 32 -0.23 9.77 -2.39
N ASN A 33 -1.10 9.32 -3.29
CA ASN A 33 -0.85 8.15 -4.12
C ASN A 33 0.33 8.36 -5.07
N GLU A 34 0.54 9.58 -5.56
CA GLU A 34 1.66 9.92 -6.43
C GLU A 34 2.95 10.15 -5.65
N GLN A 35 2.88 10.84 -4.49
CA GLN A 35 4.08 11.37 -3.84
C GLN A 35 4.51 10.60 -2.59
N PHE A 36 3.66 9.74 -2.03
CA PHE A 36 4.01 8.94 -0.86
C PHE A 36 4.82 7.70 -1.27
N HIS A 37 6.05 7.64 -0.79
CA HIS A 37 6.98 6.53 -1.00
C HIS A 37 7.28 5.86 0.34
N VAL A 38 7.03 4.55 0.44
CA VAL A 38 7.20 3.78 1.69
C VAL A 38 8.65 3.85 2.20
N ASP A 39 9.63 3.90 1.29
CA ASP A 39 11.06 3.93 1.63
C ASP A 39 11.48 5.20 2.39
N GLU A 40 10.81 6.33 2.13
CA GLU A 40 11.15 7.63 2.72
C GLU A 40 10.56 7.85 4.12
N ASN A 41 9.80 6.87 4.64
CA ASN A 41 8.94 7.03 5.80
C ASN A 41 9.24 6.07 6.95
N ASN A 42 10.43 5.46 7.00
CA ASN A 42 10.89 4.51 8.03
C ASN A 42 10.02 3.25 8.24
N LEU A 43 8.93 3.09 7.49
CA LEU A 43 7.97 1.98 7.59
C LEU A 43 8.63 0.60 7.50
N LEU A 44 9.59 0.42 6.59
CA LEU A 44 10.29 -0.85 6.44
C LEU A 44 11.21 -1.16 7.61
N THR A 45 11.82 -0.12 8.20
CA THR A 45 12.63 -0.25 9.41
C THR A 45 11.76 -0.66 10.59
N GLU A 46 10.64 0.05 10.81
CA GLU A 46 9.68 -0.27 11.85
C GLU A 46 9.11 -1.70 11.71
N MET A 47 8.82 -2.13 10.48
CA MET A 47 8.37 -3.48 10.20
C MET A 47 9.42 -4.54 10.57
N LYS A 48 10.69 -4.32 10.23
CA LYS A 48 11.79 -5.23 10.59
C LYS A 48 12.00 -5.28 12.11
N GLU A 49 11.91 -4.15 12.80
CA GLU A 49 12.01 -4.09 14.26
C GLU A 49 10.86 -4.86 14.94
N LEU A 50 9.64 -4.71 14.45
CA LEU A 50 8.48 -5.45 14.97
C LEU A 50 8.64 -6.95 14.70
N ALA A 51 9.07 -7.33 13.50
CA ALA A 51 9.29 -8.73 13.15
C ALA A 51 10.33 -9.37 14.08
N SER A 52 11.43 -8.65 14.35
CA SER A 52 12.47 -9.08 15.30
C SER A 52 11.93 -9.27 16.71
N LYS A 53 11.12 -8.33 17.22
CA LYS A 53 10.46 -8.43 18.54
C LYS A 53 9.53 -9.62 18.64
N GLU A 54 8.84 -9.96 17.56
CA GLU A 54 7.93 -11.11 17.47
C GLU A 54 8.67 -12.41 17.12
N ARG A 55 10.01 -12.40 17.08
CA ARG A 55 10.86 -13.54 16.74
C ARG A 55 10.55 -14.14 15.37
N ILE A 56 10.06 -13.32 14.45
CA ILE A 56 9.86 -13.69 13.05
C ILE A 56 11.23 -13.66 12.38
N GLU A 57 11.63 -14.81 11.82
CA GLU A 57 12.92 -14.94 11.14
C GLU A 57 12.99 -14.03 9.90
N PHE A 58 14.01 -13.18 9.86
CA PHE A 58 14.29 -12.34 8.69
C PHE A 58 15.09 -13.13 7.65
N LYS A 59 14.36 -13.65 6.66
CA LYS A 59 14.96 -14.30 5.49
C LYS A 59 15.15 -13.28 4.38
N GLU A 60 16.38 -12.78 4.24
CA GLU A 60 16.72 -11.69 3.31
C GLU A 60 16.30 -11.97 1.87
N LYS A 61 16.56 -13.17 1.35
CA LYS A 61 16.16 -13.56 -0.02
C LYS A 61 14.65 -13.46 -0.22
N GLU A 62 13.87 -14.02 0.70
CA GLU A 62 12.41 -13.94 0.62
C GLU A 62 11.90 -12.52 0.78
N TYR A 63 12.53 -11.73 1.66
CA TYR A 63 12.20 -10.33 1.86
C TYR A 63 12.41 -9.52 0.57
N THR A 64 13.57 -9.67 -0.06
CA THR A 64 13.91 -8.98 -1.31
C THR A 64 12.95 -9.34 -2.43
N ILE A 65 12.64 -10.64 -2.61
CA ILE A 65 11.64 -11.12 -3.59
C ILE A 65 10.26 -10.51 -3.32
N SER A 66 9.93 -10.24 -2.06
CA SER A 66 8.60 -9.77 -1.63
C SER A 66 8.50 -8.26 -1.48
N LEU A 67 9.60 -7.53 -1.61
CA LEU A 67 9.70 -6.14 -1.16
C LEU A 67 8.69 -5.24 -1.86
N SER A 68 8.54 -5.38 -3.18
CA SER A 68 7.56 -4.61 -3.95
C SER A 68 6.14 -4.85 -3.45
N LEU A 69 5.75 -6.12 -3.27
CA LEU A 69 4.44 -6.49 -2.74
C LEU A 69 4.20 -5.92 -1.33
N ILE A 70 5.19 -6.04 -0.44
CA ILE A 70 5.12 -5.52 0.93
C ILE A 70 4.89 -4.02 0.91
N LYS A 71 5.64 -3.27 0.09
CA LYS A 71 5.47 -1.81 -0.05
C LYS A 71 4.06 -1.45 -0.51
N THR A 72 3.54 -2.16 -1.52
CA THR A 72 2.18 -1.91 -2.01
C THR A 72 1.13 -2.22 -0.95
N GLN A 73 1.29 -3.30 -0.19
CA GLN A 73 0.40 -3.65 0.92
C GLN A 73 0.43 -2.59 2.04
N LEU A 74 1.62 -2.15 2.46
CA LEU A 74 1.79 -1.09 3.45
C LEU A 74 1.07 0.19 2.99
N LYS A 75 1.33 0.63 1.75
CA LYS A 75 0.69 1.83 1.18
C LYS A 75 -0.82 1.66 1.10
N ALA A 76 -1.33 0.53 0.64
CA ALA A 76 -2.76 0.28 0.52
C ALA A 76 -3.47 0.33 1.88
N PHE A 77 -2.92 -0.31 2.91
CA PHE A 77 -3.51 -0.26 4.25
C PHE A 77 -3.45 1.15 4.85
N ILE A 78 -2.37 1.90 4.63
CA ILE A 78 -2.33 3.34 5.00
C ILE A 78 -3.44 4.11 4.29
N SER A 79 -3.65 3.86 2.99
CA SER A 79 -4.72 4.50 2.21
C SER A 79 -6.10 4.20 2.77
N ARG A 80 -6.36 2.94 3.12
CA ARG A 80 -7.59 2.52 3.79
C ARG A 80 -7.85 3.31 5.06
N ASP A 81 -6.82 3.37 5.90
CA ASP A 81 -6.95 3.92 7.23
C ASP A 81 -7.09 5.44 7.19
N VAL A 82 -6.37 6.14 6.32
CA VAL A 82 -6.37 7.61 6.25
C VAL A 82 -7.53 8.18 5.42
N TRP A 83 -7.90 7.52 4.33
CA TRP A 83 -8.98 7.95 3.44
C TRP A 83 -10.17 6.99 3.52
N ASP A 84 -10.16 5.91 2.74
CA ASP A 84 -11.22 4.91 2.75
C ASP A 84 -10.84 3.61 2.00
N MET A 85 -11.77 2.67 1.97
CA MET A 85 -11.59 1.38 1.30
C MET A 85 -11.50 1.46 -0.23
N ASN A 86 -12.07 2.49 -0.88
CA ASN A 86 -11.90 2.66 -2.33
C ASN A 86 -10.43 2.96 -2.65
N GLU A 87 -9.79 3.78 -1.81
CA GLU A 87 -8.39 4.13 -1.97
C GLU A 87 -7.44 2.95 -1.70
N TYR A 88 -7.79 2.07 -0.77
CA TYR A 88 -7.13 0.78 -0.62
C TYR A 88 -7.09 0.00 -1.94
N TYR A 89 -8.24 -0.12 -2.62
CA TYR A 89 -8.32 -0.88 -3.87
C TYR A 89 -7.56 -0.22 -5.01
N ARG A 90 -7.56 1.13 -5.08
CA ARG A 90 -6.74 1.87 -6.06
C ARG A 90 -5.26 1.57 -5.92
N VAL A 91 -4.76 1.39 -4.70
CA VAL A 91 -3.35 1.01 -4.47
C VAL A 91 -3.11 -0.48 -4.68
N ILE A 92 -3.88 -1.36 -4.04
CA ILE A 92 -3.58 -2.80 -4.05
C ILE A 92 -3.70 -3.42 -5.45
N ASN A 93 -4.58 -2.89 -6.29
CA ASN A 93 -4.77 -3.39 -7.65
C ASN A 93 -3.60 -3.06 -8.57
N THR A 94 -2.68 -2.17 -8.19
CA THR A 94 -1.43 -1.92 -8.93
C THR A 94 -0.49 -3.12 -8.96
N ILE A 95 -0.70 -4.11 -8.08
CA ILE A 95 0.06 -5.36 -8.06
C ILE A 95 -0.20 -6.19 -9.33
N ASN A 96 -1.38 -6.05 -9.94
CA ASN A 96 -1.76 -6.80 -11.13
C ASN A 96 -2.26 -5.86 -12.23
N PRO A 97 -1.48 -5.61 -13.29
CA PRO A 97 -1.93 -4.77 -14.40
C PRO A 97 -3.19 -5.29 -15.09
N ASN A 98 -3.50 -6.59 -14.98
CA ASN A 98 -4.74 -7.17 -15.53
C ASN A 98 -6.02 -6.73 -14.78
N VAL A 99 -5.91 -6.20 -13.55
CA VAL A 99 -7.06 -5.62 -12.81
C VAL A 99 -7.25 -4.15 -13.17
N ILE A 100 -6.18 -3.46 -13.58
CA ILE A 100 -6.23 -2.05 -14.01
C ILE A 100 -6.90 -1.94 -15.38
N ARG A 101 -6.62 -2.88 -16.30
CA ARG A 101 -7.08 -2.81 -17.70
C ARG A 101 -8.61 -2.72 -17.87
N PRO A 102 -9.46 -3.51 -17.17
CA PRO A 102 -10.91 -3.38 -17.29
C PRO A 102 -11.44 -2.04 -16.76
N ILE A 103 -10.86 -1.51 -15.68
CA ILE A 103 -11.31 -0.25 -15.05
C ILE A 103 -10.94 0.96 -15.92
N GLU A 104 -9.78 0.93 -16.57
CA GLU A 104 -9.38 1.98 -17.52
C GLU A 104 -10.25 1.96 -18.77
N LEU A 105 -10.56 0.78 -19.31
CA LEU A 105 -11.46 0.60 -20.46
C LEU A 105 -12.91 1.05 -20.17
N LEU A 106 -13.39 0.85 -18.93
CA LEU A 106 -14.68 1.36 -18.48
C LEU A 106 -14.69 2.89 -18.37
N LYS A 107 -13.57 3.51 -18.00
CA LYS A 107 -13.43 4.97 -17.89
C LYS A 107 -13.21 5.65 -19.25
N SER A 108 -12.64 4.96 -20.23
CA SER A 108 -12.38 5.49 -21.57
C SER A 108 -13.57 5.37 -22.54
N GLY A 109 -14.66 4.70 -22.15
CA GLY A 109 -15.79 4.41 -23.04
C GLY A 109 -15.48 3.39 -24.15
N GLU A 110 -14.29 2.77 -24.12
CA GLU A 110 -13.89 1.78 -25.13
C GLU A 110 -14.55 0.42 -24.92
N TYR A 111 -15.03 0.12 -23.70
CA TYR A 111 -15.75 -1.11 -23.40
C TYR A 111 -17.03 -1.28 -24.24
N GLU A 112 -17.72 -0.16 -24.52
CA GLU A 112 -18.94 -0.13 -25.34
C GLU A 112 -18.67 -0.43 -26.81
N LYS A 113 -17.45 -0.15 -27.31
CA LYS A 113 -17.03 -0.46 -28.69
C LYS A 113 -16.64 -1.92 -28.91
N ILE A 114 -16.33 -2.65 -27.84
CA ILE A 114 -15.95 -4.07 -27.91
C ILE A 114 -17.20 -4.98 -27.88
N LEU A 115 -18.31 -4.49 -27.33
CA LEU A 115 -19.59 -5.21 -27.24
C LEU A 115 -20.58 -4.85 -28.35
N GLY A 116 -20.21 -3.92 -29.24
CA GLY A 116 -21.00 -3.49 -30.41
C GLY A 116 -20.64 -4.24 -31.67
#